data_AF-A0A521CJI7-F1
#
_entry.id   AF-A0A521CJI7-F1
#
_cell.length_a   1.000
_cell.length_b   1.000
_cell.length_c   1.000
_cell.angle_alpha   90.00
_cell.angle_beta   90.00
_cell.angle_gamma   90.00
#
_symmetry.space_group_name_H-M   'P 1'
#
loop_
_entity.id
_entity.type
_entity.pdbx_description
1 polymer ?
#
loop_
_entity_poly.entity_id
_entity_poly.type
_entity_poly.pdbx_seq_one_letter_code
_entity_poly.pdbx_strand_id
1 'polypeptide(L)'
;MQKRCRKILDLGQAILEEVQCPDPSIEAVRSLYDDRGREIAALEADMPHAADEISEKERNACRVLFDRMARLEKRLNEKLGQWKEQKRQDLESLHDHQEAASRYSDHADYEGGRRNIIDFKLG
;
A
#
# COMPACT_ATOMS: atom_id res chain seq x y z
N MET A 1 -5.86 -7.87 27.21
CA MET A 1 -5.90 -8.75 26.01
C MET A 1 -7.10 -8.49 25.07
N GLN A 2 -8.35 -8.86 25.38
CA GLN A 2 -9.47 -8.79 24.40
C GLN A 2 -9.73 -7.39 23.79
N LYS A 3 -9.74 -6.33 24.63
CA LYS A 3 -9.89 -4.94 24.16
C LYS A 3 -8.81 -4.56 23.14
N ARG A 4 -7.58 -5.03 23.37
CA ARG A 4 -6.41 -4.78 22.52
C ARG A 4 -6.52 -5.53 21.19
N CYS A 5 -6.84 -6.83 21.24
CA CYS A 5 -7.14 -7.62 20.04
C CYS A 5 -8.25 -6.98 19.19
N ARG A 6 -9.29 -6.43 19.82
CA ARG A 6 -10.34 -5.72 19.11
C ARG A 6 -9.81 -4.46 18.42
N LYS A 7 -9.03 -3.65 19.12
CA LYS A 7 -8.38 -2.46 18.54
C LYS A 7 -7.48 -2.81 17.35
N ILE A 8 -6.71 -3.91 17.42
CA ILE A 8 -5.88 -4.40 16.31
C ILE A 8 -6.73 -4.79 15.09
N LEU A 9 -7.89 -5.41 15.31
CA LEU A 9 -8.84 -5.76 14.26
C LEU A 9 -9.46 -4.50 13.63
N ASP A 10 -9.89 -3.55 14.47
CA ASP A 10 -10.52 -2.31 14.00
C ASP A 10 -9.51 -1.47 13.18
N LEU A 11 -8.25 -1.37 13.64
CA LEU A 11 -7.17 -0.72 12.89
C LEU A 11 -6.86 -1.41 11.56
N GLY A 12 -6.80 -2.75 11.54
CA GLY A 12 -6.57 -3.46 10.28
C GLY A 12 -7.75 -3.37 9.31
N GLN A 13 -8.98 -3.22 9.81
CA GLN A 13 -10.15 -2.94 8.98
C GLN A 13 -10.10 -1.51 8.40
N ALA A 14 -9.67 -0.52 9.18
CA ALA A 14 -9.45 0.84 8.69
C ALA A 14 -8.37 0.90 7.60
N ILE A 15 -7.28 0.12 7.75
CA ILE A 15 -6.26 -0.01 6.69
C ILE A 15 -6.87 -0.59 5.41
N LEU A 16 -7.69 -1.64 5.53
CA LEU A 16 -8.37 -2.22 4.36
C LEU A 16 -9.25 -1.20 3.65
N GLU A 17 -10.02 -0.42 4.40
CA GLU A 17 -10.89 0.63 3.86
C GLU A 17 -10.08 1.69 3.12
N GLU A 18 -8.99 2.17 3.72
CA GLU A 18 -8.12 3.17 3.09
C GLU A 18 -7.47 2.65 1.81
N VAL A 19 -6.93 1.43 1.80
CA VAL A 19 -6.28 0.83 0.62
C VAL A 19 -7.30 0.52 -0.51
N GLN A 20 -8.60 0.42 -0.17
CA GLN A 20 -9.67 0.20 -1.13
C GLN A 20 -10.25 1.50 -1.71
N CYS A 21 -9.87 2.67 -1.17
CA CYS A 21 -10.24 3.95 -1.76
C CYS A 21 -9.70 4.09 -3.19
N PRO A 22 -10.38 4.81 -4.10
CA PRO A 22 -9.88 5.06 -5.45
C PRO A 22 -8.53 5.78 -5.49
N ASP A 23 -8.29 6.66 -4.50
CA ASP A 23 -7.02 7.37 -4.31
C ASP A 23 -6.56 7.21 -2.85
N PRO A 24 -5.90 6.09 -2.51
CA PRO A 24 -5.51 5.77 -1.15
C PRO A 24 -4.33 6.65 -0.69
N SER A 25 -4.44 7.20 0.52
CA SER A 25 -3.36 8.01 1.10
C SER A 25 -2.28 7.13 1.72
N ILE A 26 -1.06 7.19 1.17
CA ILE A 26 0.11 6.49 1.71
C ILE A 26 0.39 6.89 3.16
N GLU A 27 0.23 8.17 3.48
CA GLU A 27 0.46 8.71 4.82
C GLU A 27 -0.58 8.19 5.82
N ALA A 28 -1.85 8.14 5.42
CA ALA A 28 -2.92 7.59 6.25
C ALA A 28 -2.71 6.08 6.50
N VAL A 29 -2.42 5.31 5.44
CA VAL A 29 -2.13 3.87 5.56
C VAL A 29 -0.95 3.63 6.49
N ARG A 30 0.14 4.41 6.33
CA ARG A 30 1.33 4.30 7.18
C ARG A 30 1.01 4.61 8.65
N SER A 31 0.29 5.70 8.92
CA SER A 31 -0.10 6.06 10.29
C SER A 31 -0.93 4.96 10.94
N LEU A 32 -1.87 4.36 10.20
CA LEU A 32 -2.69 3.26 10.70
C LEU A 32 -1.85 2.00 10.97
N TYR A 33 -0.85 1.71 10.13
CA TYR A 33 0.10 0.62 10.36
C TYR A 33 0.95 0.84 11.61
N ASP A 34 1.46 2.05 11.80
CA ASP A 34 2.26 2.41 12.98
C ASP A 34 1.42 2.26 14.26
N ASP A 35 0.19 2.74 14.25
CA ASP A 35 -0.77 2.59 15.35
C ASP A 35 -1.06 1.12 15.65
N ARG A 36 -1.29 0.32 14.60
CA ARG A 36 -1.56 -1.11 14.71
C ARG A 36 -0.36 -1.88 15.24
N GLY A 37 0.85 -1.56 14.77
CA GLY A 37 2.09 -2.15 15.24
C GLY A 37 2.34 -1.92 16.73
N ARG A 38 2.03 -0.71 17.23
CA ARG A 38 2.11 -0.41 18.67
C ARG A 38 1.16 -1.26 19.50
N GLU A 39 -0.05 -1.49 19.01
CA GLU A 39 -1.01 -2.35 19.70
C GLU A 39 -0.62 -3.83 19.67
N ILE A 40 -0.01 -4.32 18.59
CA ILE A 40 0.52 -5.68 18.51
C ILE A 40 1.69 -5.85 19.49
N ALA A 41 2.67 -4.95 19.47
CA ALA A 41 3.81 -5.02 20.39
C ALA A 41 3.37 -4.99 21.86
N ALA A 42 2.39 -4.16 22.18
CA ALA A 42 1.81 -4.11 23.52
C ALA A 42 1.00 -5.37 23.86
N LEU A 43 0.35 -6.02 22.88
CA LEU A 43 -0.32 -7.30 23.07
C LEU A 43 0.69 -8.39 23.41
N GLU A 44 1.81 -8.43 22.69
CA GLU A 44 2.89 -9.40 22.89
C GLU A 44 3.56 -9.23 24.26
N ALA A 45 3.78 -7.98 24.70
CA ALA A 45 4.29 -7.69 26.03
C ALA A 45 3.31 -8.08 27.16
N ASP A 46 2.00 -7.96 26.90
CA ASP A 46 0.94 -8.32 27.85
C ASP A 46 0.63 -9.84 27.89
N MET A 47 1.16 -10.65 26.95
CA MET A 47 0.90 -12.09 26.94
C MET A 47 1.66 -12.78 28.07
N PRO A 48 0.98 -13.56 28.94
CA PRO A 48 1.66 -14.26 30.02
C PRO A 48 2.65 -15.28 29.44
N HIS A 49 3.89 -15.24 29.91
CA HIS A 49 4.95 -16.16 29.48
C HIS A 49 4.73 -17.62 29.92
N ALA A 50 3.72 -17.89 30.76
CA ALA A 50 3.38 -19.23 31.23
C ALA A 50 1.98 -19.62 30.72
N ALA A 51 1.92 -20.72 29.96
CA ALA A 51 0.68 -21.30 29.39
C ALA A 51 -0.34 -21.76 30.46
N ASP A 52 0.03 -21.71 31.74
CA ASP A 52 -0.72 -22.25 32.87
C ASP A 52 -1.66 -21.22 33.54
N GLU A 53 -1.62 -19.94 33.17
CA GLU A 53 -2.43 -18.88 33.80
C GLU A 53 -3.68 -18.47 33.02
N ILE A 54 -3.88 -18.97 31.79
CA ILE A 54 -5.03 -18.57 30.95
C ILE A 54 -6.18 -19.57 31.10
N SER A 55 -7.34 -19.11 31.55
CA SER A 55 -8.54 -19.95 31.65
C SER A 55 -8.99 -20.45 30.27
N GLU A 56 -9.67 -21.60 30.23
CA GLU A 56 -10.19 -22.18 28.98
C GLU A 56 -11.14 -21.22 28.23
N LYS A 57 -11.92 -20.44 28.98
CA LYS A 57 -12.80 -19.39 28.43
C LYS A 57 -12.02 -18.28 27.75
N GLU A 58 -10.91 -17.83 28.34
CA GLU A 58 -10.04 -16.81 27.76
C GLU A 58 -9.30 -17.35 26.53
N ARG A 59 -8.83 -18.60 26.58
CA ARG A 59 -8.20 -19.28 25.44
C ARG A 59 -9.15 -19.37 24.25
N ASN A 60 -10.39 -19.79 24.48
CA ASN A 60 -11.41 -19.88 23.42
C ASN A 60 -11.78 -18.51 22.85
N ALA A 61 -11.92 -17.48 23.70
CA ALA A 61 -12.19 -16.12 23.24
C ALA A 61 -11.02 -15.54 22.41
N CYS A 62 -9.78 -15.82 22.82
CA CYS A 62 -8.59 -15.41 22.08
C CYS A 62 -8.47 -16.13 20.73
N ARG A 63 -8.77 -17.43 20.67
CA ARG A 63 -8.77 -18.19 19.41
C ARG A 63 -9.66 -17.54 18.34
N VAL A 64 -10.89 -17.16 18.70
CA VAL A 64 -11.81 -16.49 17.76
C VAL A 64 -11.24 -15.16 17.25
N LEU A 65 -10.56 -14.41 18.13
CA LEU A 65 -9.93 -13.13 17.76
C LEU A 65 -8.70 -13.35 16.88
N PHE A 66 -7.86 -14.34 17.17
CA PHE A 66 -6.71 -14.72 16.35
C PHE A 66 -7.12 -15.22 14.96
N ASP A 67 -8.17 -16.05 14.85
CA ASP A 67 -8.70 -16.48 13.56
C ASP A 67 -9.19 -15.29 12.73
N ARG A 68 -9.82 -14.29 13.38
CA ARG A 68 -10.22 -13.04 12.72
C ARG A 68 -9.01 -12.23 12.28
N MET A 69 -7.97 -12.14 13.11
CA MET A 69 -6.73 -11.45 12.78
C MET A 69 -6.04 -12.13 11.58
N ALA A 70 -5.93 -13.46 11.57
CA ALA A 70 -5.33 -14.20 10.45
C ALA A 70 -6.09 -13.97 9.11
N ARG A 71 -7.43 -13.97 9.14
CA ARG A 71 -8.23 -13.64 7.96
C ARG A 71 -8.05 -12.19 7.51
N LEU A 72 -7.92 -11.27 8.45
CA LEU A 72 -7.66 -9.85 8.17
C LEU A 72 -6.30 -9.66 7.51
N GLU A 73 -5.25 -10.29 8.04
CA GLU A 73 -3.88 -10.25 7.48
C GLU A 73 -3.84 -10.76 6.05
N LYS A 74 -4.52 -11.88 5.76
CA LYS A 74 -4.60 -12.41 4.40
C LYS A 74 -5.19 -11.38 3.43
N ARG A 75 -6.30 -10.75 3.81
CA ARG A 75 -6.97 -9.73 2.98
C ARG A 75 -6.10 -8.48 2.80
N LEU A 76 -5.42 -8.04 3.87
CA LEU A 76 -4.50 -6.90 3.84
C LEU A 76 -3.36 -7.16 2.86
N ASN A 77 -2.72 -8.33 2.95
CA ASN A 77 -1.63 -8.70 2.06
C ASN A 77 -2.07 -8.77 0.59
N GLU A 78 -3.25 -9.34 0.31
CA GLU A 78 -3.81 -9.37 -1.04
C GLU A 78 -4.04 -7.95 -1.58
N LYS A 79 -4.65 -7.05 -0.78
CA LYS A 79 -4.99 -5.69 -1.22
C LYS A 79 -3.77 -4.80 -1.36
N LEU A 80 -2.82 -4.86 -0.43
CA LEU A 80 -1.55 -4.18 -0.54
C LEU A 80 -0.73 -4.67 -1.72
N GLY A 81 -0.75 -5.99 -2.00
CA GLY A 81 -0.11 -6.56 -3.18
C GLY A 81 -0.67 -5.96 -4.48
N GLN A 82 -1.99 -5.87 -4.59
CA GLN A 82 -2.67 -5.23 -5.72
C GLN A 82 -2.30 -3.74 -5.85
N TRP A 83 -2.32 -3.01 -4.73
CA TRP A 83 -1.99 -1.58 -4.73
C TRP A 83 -0.52 -1.32 -5.10
N LYS A 84 0.41 -2.13 -4.59
CA LYS A 84 1.83 -2.08 -4.96
C LYS A 84 2.02 -2.31 -6.45
N GLU A 85 1.32 -3.28 -7.01
CA GLU A 85 1.40 -3.60 -8.44
C GLU A 85 0.82 -2.47 -9.29
N GLN A 86 -0.29 -1.85 -8.87
CA GLN A 86 -0.83 -0.66 -9.55
C GLN A 86 0.18 0.49 -9.54
N LYS A 87 0.78 0.80 -8.40
CA LYS A 87 1.79 1.87 -8.30
C LYS A 87 3.04 1.58 -9.14
N ARG A 88 3.42 0.32 -9.30
CA ARG A 88 4.49 -0.09 -10.22
C ARG A 88 4.14 0.26 -11.67
N GLN A 89 2.92 -0.07 -12.10
CA GLN A 89 2.44 0.24 -13.46
C GLN A 89 2.32 1.75 -13.71
N ASP A 90 1.89 2.51 -12.71
CA ASP A 90 1.84 3.98 -12.79
C ASP A 90 3.25 4.57 -13.00
N LEU A 91 4.26 4.05 -12.29
CA LEU A 91 5.66 4.47 -12.44
C LEU A 91 6.23 4.11 -13.81
N GLU A 92 5.91 2.94 -14.35
CA GLU A 92 6.30 2.53 -15.71
C GLU A 92 5.68 3.45 -16.76
N SER A 93 4.39 3.76 -16.63
CA SER A 93 3.70 4.70 -17.53
C SER A 93 4.34 6.10 -17.49
N LEU A 94 4.76 6.54 -16.31
CA LEU A 94 5.43 7.83 -16.12
C LEU A 94 6.83 7.83 -16.74
N HIS A 95 7.54 6.71 -16.66
CA HIS A 95 8.83 6.51 -17.33
C HIS A 95 8.69 6.54 -18.85
N ASP A 96 7.72 5.82 -19.42
CA ASP A 96 7.44 5.82 -20.86
C ASP A 96 7.10 7.23 -21.37
N HIS A 97 6.31 7.98 -20.59
CA HIS A 97 6.00 9.38 -20.90
C HIS A 97 7.26 10.26 -20.87
N GLN A 98 8.15 10.10 -19.89
CA GLN A 98 9.42 10.83 -19.82
C GLN A 98 10.32 10.49 -21.02
N GLU A 99 10.39 9.22 -21.41
CA GLU A 99 11.17 8.80 -22.58
C GLU A 99 10.60 9.40 -23.88
N ALA A 100 9.27 9.36 -24.04
CA ALA A 100 8.59 9.99 -25.18
C ALA A 100 8.86 11.50 -25.23
N ALA A 101 8.75 12.20 -24.09
CA ALA A 101 9.04 13.63 -23.98
C ALA A 101 10.49 13.96 -24.36
N SER A 102 11.46 13.14 -23.95
CA SER A 102 12.87 13.29 -24.34
C SER A 102 13.03 13.17 -25.85
N ARG A 103 12.44 12.13 -26.48
CA ARG A 103 12.51 11.92 -27.93
C ARG A 103 11.92 13.10 -28.71
N TYR A 104 10.83 13.70 -28.23
CA TYR A 104 10.25 14.90 -28.85
C TYR A 104 11.17 16.11 -28.76
N SER A 105 11.83 16.33 -27.61
CA SER A 105 12.83 17.39 -27.45
C SER A 105 13.99 17.19 -28.42
N ASP A 106 14.53 15.97 -28.49
CA ASP A 106 15.65 15.64 -29.39
C ASP A 106 15.28 15.86 -30.87
N HIS A 107 14.02 15.60 -31.25
CA HIS A 107 13.52 15.86 -32.60
C HIS A 107 13.33 17.35 -32.90
N ALA A 108 12.84 18.13 -31.94
CA ALA A 108 12.70 19.58 -32.07
C ALA A 108 14.06 20.28 -32.25
N ASP A 109 15.08 19.84 -31.51
CA ASP A 109 16.45 20.35 -31.64
C ASP A 109 17.10 19.95 -32.97
N TYR A 110 16.78 18.75 -33.48
CA TYR A 110 17.23 18.27 -34.79
C TYR A 110 16.64 19.07 -35.96
N GLU A 111 15.35 19.42 -35.90
CA GLU A 111 14.68 20.25 -36.90
C GLU A 111 15.13 21.72 -36.79
N GLY A 112 15.41 22.23 -35.59
CA GLY A 112 15.97 23.56 -35.35
C GLY A 112 17.35 23.76 -35.98
N GLY A 113 18.17 22.70 -36.05
CA GLY A 113 19.46 22.68 -36.77
C GLY A 113 19.37 22.49 -38.29
N ARG A 114 18.18 22.14 -38.82
CA ARG A 114 17.91 21.90 -40.26
C ARG A 114 17.00 22.96 -40.88
N ARG A 115 17.18 24.25 -40.57
CA ARG A 115 16.72 25.31 -41.49
C ARG A 115 17.61 25.36 -42.75
N ASN A 116 17.63 24.26 -43.49
CA ASN A 116 17.93 24.30 -44.91
C ASN A 116 16.64 24.73 -45.61
N ILE A 117 16.75 25.83 -46.34
CA ILE A 117 15.72 26.44 -47.16
C ILE A 117 15.10 25.36 -48.06
N ILE A 118 13.87 24.93 -47.77
CA ILE A 118 13.04 24.22 -48.73
C ILE A 118 12.50 25.31 -49.66
N ASP A 119 13.13 25.41 -50.82
CA ASP A 119 12.73 26.29 -51.90
C ASP A 119 11.39 25.77 -52.45
N PHE A 120 10.30 26.45 -52.10
CA PHE A 120 8.98 26.17 -52.67
C PHE A 120 9.00 26.57 -54.15
N LYS A 121 9.26 25.60 -55.04
CA LYS A 121 8.86 25.74 -56.44
C LYS A 121 7.35 25.60 -56.51
N LEU A 122 6.66 26.74 -56.49
CA LEU A 122 5.29 26.88 -56.93
C LEU A 122 5.23 26.53 -58.43
N GLY A 123 4.52 25.44 -58.74
CA GLY A 123 4.04 25.14 -60.09
C GLY A 123 2.72 25.84 -60.37
#